data_AF-A0A3A9ZW68-F1
#
_entry.id   AF-A0A3A9ZW68-F1
#
_cell.length_a   1.000
_cell.length_b   1.000
_cell.length_c   1.000
_cell.angle_alpha   90.00
_cell.angle_beta   90.00
_cell.angle_gamma   90.00
#
_symmetry.space_group_name_H-M   'P 1'
#
loop_
_entity.id
_entity.type
_entity.pdbx_description
1 polymer ?
#
loop_
_entity_poly.entity_id
_entity_poly.type
_entity_poly.pdbx_seq_one_letter_code
_entity_poly.pdbx_strand_id
1 'polypeptide(L)' 'MVTFAQAQERAERWVNGSPVPVEGAPVREVRVREFDLGFVAWAEDAAGAPAGGGKLVIARDSGDTTLWPA' A
#
# COMPACT_ATOMS: atom_id res chain seq x y z
N MET A 1 12.40 -12.22 5.28
CA MET A 1 12.11 -11.18 6.29
C MET A 1 12.05 -9.82 5.60
N VAL A 2 10.90 -9.15 5.65
CA VAL A 2 10.64 -7.83 5.07
C VAL A 2 10.86 -6.74 6.11
N THR A 3 11.56 -5.68 5.72
CA THR A 3 11.75 -4.47 6.55
C THR A 3 10.64 -3.45 6.29
N PHE A 4 10.49 -2.48 7.20
CA PHE A 4 9.55 -1.38 7.00
C PHE A 4 9.80 -0.61 5.69
N ALA A 5 11.06 -0.33 5.36
CA ALA A 5 11.43 0.33 4.11
C ALA A 5 10.99 -0.48 2.87
N GLN A 6 11.17 -1.80 2.90
CA GLN A 6 10.72 -2.67 1.81
C GLN A 6 9.18 -2.73 1.71
N ALA A 7 8.48 -2.71 2.85
CA ALA A 7 7.03 -2.63 2.87
C ALA A 7 6.53 -1.29 2.32
N GLN A 8 7.22 -0.19 2.63
CA GLN A 8 6.92 1.15 2.13
C GLN A 8 7.09 1.25 0.61
N GLU A 9 8.23 0.84 0.05
CA GLU A 9 8.43 0.88 -1.40
C GLU A 9 7.39 0.05 -2.16
N ARG A 10 7.03 -1.11 -1.61
CA ARG A 10 6.01 -1.97 -2.23
C ARG A 10 4.61 -1.35 -2.15
N ALA A 11 4.29 -0.72 -1.02
CA ALA A 11 3.05 0.03 -0.85
C ALA A 11 2.97 1.20 -1.84
N GLU A 12 4.05 1.97 -2.00
CA GLU A 12 4.12 3.07 -2.95
C GLU A 12 3.90 2.59 -4.38
N ARG A 13 4.54 1.48 -4.75
CA ARG A 13 4.34 0.85 -6.05
C ARG A 13 2.91 0.36 -6.26
N TRP A 14 2.26 -0.19 -5.24
CA TRP A 14 0.89 -0.66 -5.35
C TRP A 14 -0.12 0.49 -5.52
N VAL A 15 0.06 1.57 -4.75
CA VAL A 15 -0.84 2.72 -4.78
C VAL A 15 -0.64 3.60 -6.01
N ASN A 16 0.62 3.89 -6.36
CA ASN A 16 0.98 4.88 -7.38
C ASN A 16 1.61 4.27 -8.64
N GLY A 17 2.00 2.99 -8.62
CA GLY A 17 2.69 2.33 -9.72
C GLY A 17 1.78 1.75 -10.82
N SER A 18 0.55 2.26 -10.98
CA SER A 18 -0.34 1.81 -12.04
C SER A 18 0.25 2.16 -13.43
N PRO A 19 0.34 1.21 -14.37
CA PRO A 19 1.00 1.41 -15.67
C PRO A 19 0.21 2.31 -16.63
N VAL A 20 -1.02 2.69 -16.28
CA VAL A 20 -1.77 3.71 -17.02
C VAL A 20 -1.59 5.03 -16.28
N PRO A 21 -0.79 5.98 -16.80
CA PRO A 21 -0.88 7.35 -16.35
C PRO A 21 -2.27 7.83 -16.76
N VAL A 22 -3.21 7.77 -15.82
CA VAL A 22 -4.41 8.59 -15.88
C VAL A 22 -3.91 10.03 -15.73
N GLU A 23 -3.68 10.69 -16.86
CA GLU A 23 -3.26 12.09 -16.91
C GLU A 23 -4.15 12.91 -15.97
N GLY A 24 -3.54 13.48 -14.92
CA GLY A 24 -4.23 14.29 -13.92
C GLY A 24 -4.72 13.56 -12.66
N ALA A 25 -4.46 12.26 -12.47
CA ALA A 25 -4.74 11.63 -11.19
C ALA A 25 -3.73 12.09 -10.12
N PRO A 26 -4.20 12.57 -8.95
CA PRO A 26 -3.31 12.99 -7.87
C PRO A 26 -2.53 11.78 -7.34
N VAL A 27 -1.25 12.01 -7.03
CA VAL A 27 -0.45 11.05 -6.24
C VAL A 27 -1.14 10.87 -4.91
N ARG A 28 -1.42 9.62 -4.56
CA ARG A 28 -2.13 9.31 -3.31
C ARG A 28 -1.10 9.11 -2.21
N GLU A 29 -1.42 9.60 -1.02
CA GLU A 29 -0.55 9.43 0.13
C GLU A 29 -0.59 7.96 0.56
N VAL A 30 0.58 7.37 0.78
CA VAL A 30 0.69 5.95 1.12
C VAL A 30 0.97 5.84 2.61
N ARG A 31 0.13 5.08 3.31
CA ARG A 31 0.35 4.75 4.71
C ARG A 31 0.71 3.30 4.85
N VAL A 32 1.69 3.02 5.70
CA VAL A 32 2.09 1.67 6.08
C VAL A 32 2.09 1.56 7.60
N ARG A 33 1.51 0.48 8.11
CA ARG A 33 1.51 0.15 9.53
C ARG A 33 2.03 -1.26 9.76
N GLU A 34 3.01 -1.40 10.64
CA GLU A 34 3.50 -2.70 11.09
C GLU A 34 2.51 -3.35 12.07
N PHE A 35 2.45 -4.68 12.03
CA PHE A 35 1.78 -5.53 13.00
C PHE A 35 2.56 -6.85 13.17
N ASP A 36 2.19 -7.68 14.16
CA ASP A 36 2.95 -8.89 14.52
C ASP A 36 3.31 -9.81 13.35
N LEU A 37 2.41 -9.99 12.37
CA LEU A 37 2.63 -10.92 11.25
C LEU A 37 3.15 -10.23 9.97
N GLY A 38 3.28 -8.89 9.96
CA GLY A 38 3.48 -8.19 8.69
C GLY A 38 3.31 -6.68 8.71
N PHE A 39 2.96 -6.18 7.53
CA PHE A 39 2.67 -4.77 7.29
C PHE A 39 1.34 -4.66 6.57
N VAL A 40 0.55 -3.66 6.92
CA VAL A 40 -0.66 -3.29 6.17
C VAL A 40 -0.46 -1.92 5.58
N ALA A 41 -0.77 -1.78 4.30
CA ALA A 41 -0.67 -0.54 3.55
C ALA A 41 -2.01 -0.13 2.96
N TRP A 42 -2.27 1.17 2.90
CA TRP A 42 -3.46 1.75 2.26
C TRP A 42 -3.10 3.09 1.65
N ALA A 43 -3.90 3.51 0.66
CA ALA A 43 -3.79 4.86 0.14
C ALA A 43 -4.76 5.78 0.89
N GLU A 44 -4.37 7.03 1.07
CA GLU A 44 -5.18 8.13 1.56
C GLU A 44 -5.28 9.21 0.50
N ASP A 45 -6.46 9.82 0.41
CA ASP A 45 -6.73 10.93 -0.50
C ASP A 45 -6.31 12.25 0.18
N ALA A 46 -6.27 13.35 -0.55
CA ALA A 46 -6.00 14.69 0.00
C ALA A 46 -6.95 15.07 1.16
N ALA A 47 -8.14 14.47 1.24
CA ALA A 47 -9.07 14.63 2.35
C ALA A 47 -8.76 13.74 3.59
N GLY A 48 -7.70 12.93 3.57
CA GLY A 48 -7.36 11.97 4.64
C GLY A 48 -8.32 10.76 4.70
N ALA A 49 -9.16 10.59 3.68
CA ALA A 49 -10.06 9.44 3.57
C ALA A 49 -9.33 8.26 2.92
N PRO A 50 -9.66 7.00 3.27
CA PRO A 50 -9.15 5.83 2.58
C PRO A 50 -9.45 5.93 1.09
N ALA A 51 -8.40 5.93 0.28
CA ALA A 51 -8.49 6.16 -1.14
C ALA A 51 -8.30 4.83 -1.88
N GLY A 52 -9.35 4.38 -2.56
CA GLY A 52 -9.34 3.13 -3.32
C GLY A 52 -10.11 2.01 -2.63
N GLY A 53 -10.04 0.82 -3.23
CA GLY A 53 -10.93 -0.30 -2.89
C GLY A 53 -10.44 -1.24 -1.78
N GLY A 54 -9.26 -1.00 -1.19
CA GLY A 54 -8.72 -1.93 -0.20
C GLY A 54 -7.39 -1.52 0.44
N LYS A 55 -6.80 -2.50 1.12
CA LYS A 55 -5.54 -2.46 1.86
C LYS A 55 -4.67 -3.61 1.36
N LEU A 56 -3.38 -3.36 1.25
CA LEU A 56 -2.38 -4.37 0.91
C LEU A 56 -1.77 -4.91 2.19
N VAL A 57 -1.89 -6.21 2.45
CA VAL A 57 -1.23 -6.90 3.55
C VAL A 57 0.05 -7.54 3.02
N ILE A 58 1.17 -7.34 3.70
CA ILE A 58 2.50 -7.83 3.34
C ILE A 58 3.00 -8.73 4.47
N ALA A 59 3.22 -10.02 4.21
CA ALA A 59 3.73 -10.95 5.21
C ALA A 59 5.19 -10.62 5.58
N ARG A 60 5.51 -10.53 6.87
CA ARG A 60 6.87 -10.18 7.32
C ARG A 60 7.89 -11.24 6.96
N ASP A 61 7.52 -12.51 7.05
CA ASP A 61 8.45 -13.61 6.82
C ASP A 61 8.83 -13.72 5.33
N SER A 62 7.82 -13.92 4.50
CA SER A 62 8.00 -14.26 3.08
C SER A 62 7.91 -13.05 2.14
N GLY A 63 7.28 -11.96 2.58
CA GLY A 63 6.97 -10.81 1.72
C GLY A 63 5.85 -11.08 0.73
N ASP A 64 5.00 -12.06 0.98
CA ASP A 64 3.78 -12.28 0.20
C ASP A 64 2.81 -11.12 0.38
N THR A 65 2.01 -10.83 -0.65
CA THR A 65 1.06 -9.73 -0.61
C THR A 65 -0.36 -10.16 -0.90
N THR A 66 -1.30 -9.69 -0.08
CA THR A 66 -2.72 -10.00 -0.20
C THR A 66 -3.55 -8.73 -0.15
N LEU A 67 -4.62 -8.64 -0.94
CA LEU A 67 -5.54 -7.51 -0.92
C LEU A 67 -6.67 -7.77 0.10
N TRP A 68 -7.07 -6.74 0.85
CA TRP A 68 -8.14 -6.81 1.85
C TRP A 68 -9.04 -5.56 1.80
N PRO A 69 -10.37 -5.65 1.94
CA PRO A 69 -11.17 -6.87 1.87
C PRO A 69 -11.17 -7.45 0.44
N ALA A 70 -11.28 -8.77 0.33
CA ALA A 70 -11.41 -9.49 -0.94
C ALA A 70 -12.88 -9.56 -1.39
#